data_AF-A0A9D8J323-F1
#
_entry.id   AF-A0A9D8J323-F1
#
_cell.length_a   1.000
_cell.length_b   1.000
_cell.length_c   1.000
_cell.angle_alpha   90.00
_cell.angle_beta   90.00
_cell.angle_gamma   90.00
#
_symmetry.space_group_name_H-M   'P 1'
#
loop_
_entity.id
_entity.type
_entity.pdbx_description
1 polymer ?
#
loop_
_entity_poly.entity_id
_entity_poly.type
_entity_poly.pdbx_seq_one_letter_code
_entity_poly.pdbx_strand_id
1 'polypeptide(L)'
;GDALEDIAPEPAGADAVAAAGPPDSSAPIETPPQAAALLPELGEQHFTIRYGDIGYSYDSIIGPYLRGAKSIVIEDPYIRLQHQIQNFVRFCETILKTGTVKKIQLVTGYDDKTQLADIAEKLDELKQSLLEQDVELDVKLNATMHDREIRIDNGWVVKIGRGLDFYQKPSSWFEVGAHDLSLRKCLETKVDVFRVA
;
A
#
# COMPACT_ATOMS: atom_id res chain seq x y z
N GLY A 1 20.98 54.49 26.82
CA GLY A 1 20.34 55.64 27.45
C GLY A 1 19.07 55.89 26.69
N ASP A 2 17.96 55.51 27.30
CA ASP A 2 16.75 56.31 27.56
C ASP A 2 16.38 57.52 26.69
N ALA A 3 15.06 57.73 26.66
CA ALA A 3 14.29 58.97 26.48
C ALA A 3 13.61 59.24 25.11
N LEU A 4 12.33 58.83 25.11
CA LEU A 4 11.08 59.47 24.65
C LEU A 4 11.15 60.98 24.31
N GLU A 5 10.59 61.36 23.15
CA GLU A 5 9.36 62.19 22.94
C GLU A 5 9.66 63.70 22.77
N ASP A 6 9.17 64.30 21.68
CA ASP A 6 8.15 65.36 21.76
C ASP A 6 7.80 66.05 20.42
N ILE A 7 6.47 66.17 20.20
CA ILE A 7 5.67 67.36 19.81
C ILE A 7 5.60 67.86 18.34
N ALA A 8 4.33 68.01 17.92
CA ALA A 8 3.66 68.52 16.71
C ALA A 8 3.77 70.07 16.51
N PRO A 9 3.01 70.81 15.63
CA PRO A 9 1.84 70.46 14.78
C PRO A 9 1.75 71.06 13.34
N GLU A 10 0.64 70.68 12.67
CA GLU A 10 -0.07 71.04 11.40
C GLU A 10 -0.38 72.55 11.13
N PRO A 11 -1.19 72.99 10.12
CA PRO A 11 -1.78 72.36 8.90
C PRO A 11 -1.82 73.27 7.63
N ALA A 12 -2.40 72.81 6.51
CA ALA A 12 -3.65 73.39 5.93
C ALA A 12 -3.83 73.22 4.40
N GLY A 13 -5.01 72.69 4.03
CA GLY A 13 -5.77 73.02 2.81
C GLY A 13 -5.89 71.86 1.80
N ALA A 14 -7.05 71.53 1.22
CA ALA A 14 -8.43 71.96 1.42
C ALA A 14 -9.33 70.95 0.66
N ASP A 15 -10.49 70.68 1.26
CA ASP A 15 -11.83 70.43 0.68
C ASP A 15 -12.06 69.52 -0.54
N ALA A 16 -12.98 68.55 -0.31
CA ALA A 16 -14.31 68.46 -0.93
C ALA A 16 -14.72 67.04 -1.39
N VAL A 17 -15.95 66.71 -1.01
CA VAL A 17 -16.65 65.42 -1.07
C VAL A 17 -17.46 65.29 -2.36
N ALA A 18 -17.52 64.10 -2.97
CA ALA A 18 -18.69 63.64 -3.74
C ALA A 18 -18.68 62.12 -3.96
N ALA A 19 -19.82 61.48 -3.70
CA ALA A 19 -20.06 60.03 -3.72
C ALA A 19 -20.50 59.50 -5.10
N ALA A 20 -20.17 58.24 -5.44
CA ALA A 20 -20.94 57.41 -6.38
C ALA A 20 -20.55 55.90 -6.30
N GLY A 21 -21.56 55.08 -5.95
CA GLY A 21 -21.86 53.66 -6.28
C GLY A 21 -20.77 52.58 -6.53
N PRO A 22 -20.99 51.33 -6.05
CA PRO A 22 -20.15 50.19 -6.45
C PRO A 22 -20.59 49.65 -7.83
N PRO A 23 -19.66 49.28 -8.73
CA PRO A 23 -20.00 48.44 -9.85
C PRO A 23 -19.88 46.96 -9.47
N ASP A 24 -21.03 46.30 -9.51
CA ASP A 24 -21.19 44.86 -9.67
C ASP A 24 -20.45 44.40 -10.93
N SER A 25 -19.58 43.39 -10.82
CA SER A 25 -18.95 42.73 -11.97
C SER A 25 -18.86 41.24 -11.73
N SER A 26 -19.95 40.56 -12.04
CA SER A 26 -20.06 39.12 -12.18
C SER A 26 -19.34 38.67 -13.46
N ALA A 27 -18.09 38.22 -13.31
CA ALA A 27 -17.44 37.38 -14.31
C ALA A 27 -17.51 35.91 -13.85
N PRO A 28 -18.04 34.97 -14.66
CA PRO A 28 -17.94 33.56 -14.36
C PRO A 28 -16.47 33.15 -14.46
N ILE A 29 -15.91 32.63 -13.38
CA ILE A 29 -14.63 31.93 -13.40
C ILE A 29 -14.89 30.61 -14.13
N GLU A 30 -14.56 30.54 -15.42
CA GLU A 30 -14.46 29.26 -16.12
C GLU A 30 -13.31 28.48 -15.49
N THR A 31 -13.67 27.51 -14.64
CA THR A 31 -12.76 26.50 -14.14
C THR A 31 -12.18 25.76 -15.37
N PRO A 32 -10.86 25.72 -15.58
CA PRO A 32 -10.29 24.87 -16.62
C PRO A 32 -10.78 23.44 -16.39
N PRO A 33 -11.12 22.66 -17.43
CA PRO A 33 -11.45 21.27 -17.24
C PRO A 33 -10.26 20.63 -16.56
N GLN A 34 -10.50 20.19 -15.31
CA GLN A 34 -9.55 19.46 -14.50
C GLN A 34 -9.13 18.29 -15.37
N ALA A 35 -7.93 18.39 -15.95
CA ALA A 35 -7.31 17.31 -16.66
C ALA A 35 -7.20 16.19 -15.63
N ALA A 36 -8.17 15.27 -15.67
CA ALA A 36 -8.08 14.02 -14.98
C ALA A 36 -6.77 13.43 -15.47
N ALA A 37 -5.75 13.47 -14.61
CA ALA A 37 -4.47 12.87 -14.90
C ALA A 37 -4.77 11.41 -15.21
N LEU A 38 -4.77 11.05 -16.49
CA LEU A 38 -4.91 9.69 -16.95
C LEU A 38 -3.70 8.96 -16.38
N LEU A 39 -3.92 8.31 -15.24
CA LEU A 39 -2.94 7.40 -14.67
C LEU A 39 -2.60 6.38 -15.77
N PRO A 40 -1.31 6.12 -16.04
CA PRO A 40 -0.94 5.14 -17.05
C PRO A 40 -1.69 3.84 -16.79
N GLU A 41 -2.35 3.31 -17.82
CA GLU A 41 -3.04 2.04 -17.71
C GLU A 41 -2.04 0.96 -17.32
N LEU A 42 -2.37 0.21 -16.27
CA LEU A 42 -1.55 -0.91 -15.83
C LEU A 42 -1.64 -2.01 -16.89
N GLY A 43 -0.48 -2.46 -17.38
CA GLY A 43 -0.38 -3.57 -18.31
C GLY A 43 -0.08 -4.88 -17.59
N GLU A 44 -0.32 -5.99 -18.27
CA GLU A 44 0.14 -7.31 -17.84
C GLU A 44 1.68 -7.36 -17.82
N GLN A 45 2.23 -8.10 -16.87
CA GLN A 45 3.68 -8.21 -16.67
C GLN A 45 4.08 -9.65 -16.45
N HIS A 46 5.17 -10.06 -17.10
CA HIS A 46 5.74 -11.39 -16.95
C HIS A 46 7.25 -11.21 -16.82
N PHE A 47 7.79 -11.51 -15.65
CA PHE A 47 9.22 -11.33 -15.39
C PHE A 47 9.78 -12.40 -14.47
N THR A 48 11.10 -12.52 -14.49
CA THR A 48 11.85 -13.43 -13.61
C THR A 48 12.70 -12.61 -12.67
N ILE A 49 12.50 -12.80 -11.37
CA ILE A 49 13.42 -12.35 -10.33
C ILE A 49 14.53 -13.39 -10.28
N ARG A 50 15.77 -12.99 -10.52
CA ARG A 50 16.94 -13.89 -10.49
C ARG A 50 17.44 -14.05 -9.06
N TYR A 51 18.21 -15.11 -8.85
CA TYR A 51 18.86 -15.34 -7.56
C TYR A 51 19.78 -14.16 -7.20
N GLY A 52 19.52 -13.54 -6.05
CA GLY A 52 20.33 -12.44 -5.52
C GLY A 52 19.85 -11.05 -5.94
N ASP A 53 18.83 -10.94 -6.80
CA ASP A 53 18.24 -9.66 -7.18
C ASP A 53 17.66 -8.93 -5.97
N ILE A 54 17.67 -7.60 -6.05
CA ILE A 54 17.08 -6.67 -5.07
C ILE A 54 16.08 -5.75 -5.78
N GLY A 55 15.34 -4.95 -5.01
CA GLY A 55 14.34 -4.01 -5.55
C GLY A 55 12.93 -4.58 -5.67
N TYR A 56 12.73 -5.83 -5.28
CA TYR A 56 11.45 -6.54 -5.42
C TYR A 56 10.74 -6.67 -4.08
N SER A 57 10.16 -5.57 -3.60
CA SER A 57 9.22 -5.61 -2.47
C SER A 57 7.79 -5.93 -2.93
N TYR A 58 6.90 -6.27 -2.01
CA TYR A 58 5.47 -6.40 -2.34
C TYR A 58 4.91 -5.09 -2.90
N ASP A 59 5.29 -3.94 -2.35
CA ASP A 59 4.90 -2.62 -2.90
C ASP A 59 5.27 -2.49 -4.38
N SER A 60 6.47 -2.91 -4.76
CA SER A 60 6.93 -2.80 -6.15
C SER A 60 6.20 -3.75 -7.11
N ILE A 61 5.82 -4.94 -6.62
CA ILE A 61 5.21 -5.99 -7.45
C ILE A 61 3.69 -5.79 -7.55
N ILE A 62 3.00 -5.65 -6.42
CA ILE A 62 1.53 -5.65 -6.37
C ILE A 62 0.94 -4.26 -6.12
N GLY A 63 1.68 -3.36 -5.48
CA GLY A 63 1.17 -2.05 -5.05
C GLY A 63 0.39 -1.28 -6.13
N PRO A 64 0.90 -1.17 -7.37
CA PRO A 64 0.18 -0.50 -8.45
C PRO A 64 -1.20 -1.14 -8.74
N TYR A 65 -1.29 -2.47 -8.69
CA TYR A 65 -2.48 -3.26 -9.03
C TYR A 65 -3.56 -3.28 -7.94
N LEU A 66 -3.24 -2.85 -6.71
CA LEU A 66 -4.21 -2.75 -5.62
C LEU A 66 -5.13 -1.53 -5.73
N ARG A 67 -4.82 -0.56 -6.62
CA ARG A 67 -5.60 0.68 -6.73
C ARG A 67 -7.08 0.38 -6.99
N GLY A 68 -7.93 0.90 -6.11
CA GLY A 68 -9.38 0.75 -6.20
C GLY A 68 -9.92 -0.59 -5.72
N ALA A 69 -9.06 -1.55 -5.36
CA ALA A 69 -9.47 -2.85 -4.84
C ALA A 69 -10.22 -2.70 -3.51
N LYS A 70 -11.23 -3.54 -3.27
CA LYS A 70 -11.98 -3.61 -2.00
C LYS A 70 -11.74 -4.90 -1.25
N SER A 71 -11.37 -5.95 -1.96
CA SER A 71 -11.13 -7.27 -1.42
C SER A 71 -10.04 -8.00 -2.20
N ILE A 72 -9.32 -8.88 -1.48
CA ILE A 72 -8.24 -9.68 -2.03
C ILE A 72 -8.31 -11.10 -1.49
N VAL A 73 -8.04 -12.08 -2.35
CA VAL A 73 -7.92 -13.49 -1.99
C VAL A 73 -6.50 -13.94 -2.27
N ILE A 74 -5.87 -14.56 -1.28
CA ILE A 74 -4.47 -14.96 -1.31
C ILE A 74 -4.45 -16.46 -1.06
N GLU A 75 -4.03 -17.21 -2.07
CA GLU A 75 -3.79 -18.64 -1.98
C GLU A 75 -2.28 -18.86 -1.92
N ASP A 76 -1.78 -19.29 -0.76
CA ASP A 76 -0.38 -19.66 -0.58
C ASP A 76 -0.29 -20.84 0.40
N PRO A 77 0.08 -22.05 -0.07
CA PRO A 77 0.11 -23.23 0.78
C PRO A 77 1.14 -23.15 1.91
N TYR A 78 2.09 -22.21 1.88
CA TYR A 78 3.25 -22.17 2.76
C TYR A 78 3.20 -21.02 3.78
N ILE A 79 2.05 -20.51 4.21
CA ILE A 79 2.01 -19.57 5.34
C ILE A 79 1.95 -20.35 6.65
N ARG A 80 3.08 -20.95 7.07
CA ARG A 80 3.15 -21.88 8.22
C ARG A 80 4.29 -21.56 9.20
N LEU A 81 5.44 -21.13 8.70
CA LEU A 81 6.61 -20.83 9.51
C LEU A 81 6.62 -19.35 9.94
N GLN A 82 7.37 -19.04 11.00
CA GLN A 82 7.44 -17.69 11.55
C GLN A 82 7.79 -16.63 10.49
N HIS A 83 8.79 -16.89 9.65
CA HIS A 83 9.20 -15.94 8.62
C HIS A 83 8.16 -15.82 7.49
N GLN A 84 7.37 -16.86 7.24
CA GLN A 84 6.29 -16.86 6.25
C GLN A 84 5.11 -16.02 6.74
N ILE A 85 4.78 -16.14 8.03
CA ILE A 85 3.78 -15.27 8.68
C ILE A 85 4.27 -13.82 8.67
N GLN A 86 5.55 -13.55 8.98
CA GLN A 86 6.12 -12.20 8.87
C GLN A 86 6.06 -11.64 7.44
N ASN A 87 6.30 -12.48 6.43
CA ASN A 87 6.14 -12.13 5.03
C ASN A 87 4.68 -11.79 4.70
N PHE A 88 3.71 -12.54 5.24
CA PHE A 88 2.29 -12.23 5.11
C PHE A 88 1.90 -10.92 5.82
N VAL A 89 2.42 -10.65 7.02
CA VAL A 89 2.22 -9.36 7.72
C VAL A 89 2.68 -8.19 6.84
N ARG A 90 3.89 -8.26 6.28
CA ARG A 90 4.44 -7.23 5.38
C ARG A 90 3.62 -7.07 4.09
N PHE A 91 3.02 -8.15 3.61
CA PHE A 91 2.10 -8.11 2.49
C PHE A 91 0.80 -7.39 2.88
N CYS A 92 0.24 -7.66 4.06
CA CYS A 92 -0.91 -6.93 4.60
C CYS A 92 -0.59 -5.43 4.79
N GLU A 93 0.60 -5.07 5.26
CA GLU A 93 1.04 -3.67 5.35
C GLU A 93 1.04 -2.98 3.97
N THR A 94 1.43 -3.71 2.91
CA THR A 94 1.35 -3.21 1.53
C THR A 94 -0.09 -2.95 1.10
N ILE A 95 -1.02 -3.85 1.48
CA ILE A 95 -2.45 -3.68 1.23
C ILE A 95 -2.99 -2.44 1.94
N LEU A 96 -2.65 -2.27 3.22
CA LEU A 96 -3.11 -1.14 4.05
C LEU A 96 -2.70 0.21 3.48
N LYS A 97 -1.50 0.34 2.87
CA LYS A 97 -1.06 1.58 2.21
C LYS A 97 -2.01 2.05 1.09
N THR A 98 -2.80 1.15 0.51
CA THR A 98 -3.79 1.50 -0.52
C THR A 98 -5.02 2.17 0.09
N GLY A 99 -5.37 1.84 1.34
CA GLY A 99 -6.50 2.40 2.09
C GLY A 99 -7.90 2.02 1.59
N THR A 100 -8.04 1.32 0.45
CA THR A 100 -9.34 0.99 -0.13
C THR A 100 -9.82 -0.44 0.17
N VAL A 101 -8.90 -1.35 0.46
CA VAL A 101 -9.20 -2.76 0.74
C VAL A 101 -9.75 -2.88 2.15
N LYS A 102 -10.87 -3.61 2.28
CA LYS A 102 -11.57 -3.84 3.56
C LYS A 102 -11.65 -5.31 3.93
N LYS A 103 -11.31 -6.21 3.01
CA LYS A 103 -11.36 -7.65 3.24
C LYS A 103 -10.16 -8.37 2.62
N ILE A 104 -9.50 -9.19 3.43
CA ILE A 104 -8.41 -10.08 3.05
C ILE A 104 -8.86 -11.50 3.34
N GLN A 105 -8.80 -12.38 2.35
CA GLN A 105 -8.97 -13.81 2.55
C GLN A 105 -7.66 -14.53 2.30
N LEU A 106 -7.15 -15.21 3.31
CA LEU A 106 -6.00 -16.10 3.20
C LEU A 106 -6.49 -17.55 3.13
N VAL A 107 -6.09 -18.27 2.10
CA VAL A 107 -6.18 -19.73 2.05
C VAL A 107 -4.75 -20.26 2.12
N THR A 108 -4.45 -21.03 3.17
CA THR A 108 -3.13 -21.61 3.39
C THR A 108 -3.22 -23.10 3.68
N GLY A 109 -2.12 -23.82 3.49
CA GLY A 109 -2.04 -25.25 3.75
C GLY A 109 -1.53 -25.58 5.15
N TYR A 110 -1.68 -26.83 5.53
CA TYR A 110 -1.10 -27.42 6.73
C TYR A 110 -0.56 -28.83 6.43
N ASP A 111 0.34 -29.32 7.27
CA ASP A 111 0.88 -30.69 7.24
C ASP A 111 1.02 -31.25 8.67
N ASP A 112 1.44 -32.52 8.79
CA ASP A 112 1.60 -33.20 10.08
C ASP A 112 2.67 -32.58 10.99
N LYS A 113 3.56 -31.73 10.45
CA LYS A 113 4.61 -31.02 11.20
C LYS A 113 4.16 -29.60 11.60
N THR A 114 3.00 -29.18 11.12
CA THR A 114 2.47 -27.84 11.30
C THR A 114 1.86 -27.75 12.70
N GLN A 115 2.44 -26.92 13.56
CA GLN A 115 1.84 -26.59 14.86
C GLN A 115 0.65 -25.66 14.63
N LEU A 116 -0.51 -26.24 14.34
CA LEU A 116 -1.73 -25.53 13.98
C LEU A 116 -2.17 -24.53 15.05
N ALA A 117 -1.98 -24.86 16.34
CA ALA A 117 -2.29 -23.96 17.45
C ALA A 117 -1.45 -22.68 17.40
N ASP A 118 -0.12 -22.81 17.30
CA ASP A 118 0.80 -21.66 17.22
C ASP A 118 0.54 -20.77 16.00
N ILE A 119 0.17 -21.37 14.86
CA ILE A 119 -0.15 -20.63 13.64
C ILE A 119 -1.48 -19.91 13.77
N ALA A 120 -2.50 -20.60 14.31
CA ALA A 120 -3.81 -20.00 14.57
C ALA A 120 -3.68 -18.80 15.52
N GLU A 121 -2.92 -18.93 16.61
CA GLU A 121 -2.66 -17.85 17.56
C GLU A 121 -2.04 -16.62 16.87
N LYS A 122 -0.97 -16.81 16.09
CA LYS A 122 -0.29 -15.70 15.38
C LYS A 122 -1.16 -15.06 14.31
N LEU A 123 -1.96 -15.85 13.59
CA LEU A 123 -2.85 -15.33 12.56
C LEU A 123 -4.07 -14.64 13.19
N ASP A 124 -4.52 -15.07 14.37
CA ASP A 124 -5.57 -14.39 15.14
C ASP A 124 -5.07 -13.05 15.70
N GLU A 125 -3.82 -12.97 16.18
CA GLU A 125 -3.19 -11.68 16.54
C GLU A 125 -3.19 -10.71 15.34
N LEU A 126 -2.75 -11.19 14.17
CA LEU A 126 -2.77 -10.38 12.94
C LEU A 126 -4.20 -9.99 12.55
N LYS A 127 -5.16 -10.89 12.69
CA LYS A 127 -6.58 -10.61 12.40
C LYS A 127 -7.11 -9.49 13.29
N GLN A 128 -6.81 -9.49 14.59
CA GLN A 128 -7.21 -8.41 15.49
C GLN A 128 -6.52 -7.09 15.11
N SER A 129 -5.21 -7.13 14.83
CA SER A 129 -4.47 -5.94 14.42
C SER A 129 -4.99 -5.32 13.11
N LEU A 130 -5.40 -6.14 12.14
CA LEU A 130 -6.03 -5.66 10.91
C LEU A 130 -7.43 -5.10 11.15
N LEU A 131 -8.19 -5.69 12.07
CA LEU A 131 -9.52 -5.21 12.43
C LEU A 131 -9.47 -3.80 13.02
N GLU A 132 -8.45 -3.48 13.83
CA GLU A 132 -8.18 -2.12 14.33
C GLU A 132 -7.90 -1.10 13.21
N GLN A 133 -7.50 -1.57 12.03
CA GLN A 133 -7.29 -0.77 10.82
C GLN A 133 -8.50 -0.83 9.86
N ASP A 134 -9.66 -1.28 10.35
CA ASP A 134 -10.90 -1.49 9.57
C ASP A 134 -10.74 -2.48 8.40
N VAL A 135 -9.92 -3.52 8.56
CA VAL A 135 -9.72 -4.58 7.56
C VAL A 135 -10.02 -5.95 8.17
N GLU A 136 -10.97 -6.66 7.57
CA GLU A 136 -11.33 -8.02 7.98
C GLU A 136 -10.35 -9.04 7.37
N LEU A 137 -9.76 -9.90 8.20
CA LEU A 137 -8.98 -11.07 7.75
C LEU A 137 -9.78 -12.37 8.00
N ASP A 138 -10.05 -13.10 6.92
CA ASP A 138 -10.58 -14.47 6.94
C ASP A 138 -9.48 -15.46 6.59
N VAL A 139 -9.26 -16.47 7.45
CA VAL A 139 -8.22 -17.49 7.24
C VAL A 139 -8.87 -18.85 7.07
N LYS A 140 -8.55 -19.52 5.96
CA LYS A 140 -9.00 -20.87 5.64
C LYS A 140 -7.82 -21.80 5.48
N LEU A 141 -7.97 -23.00 6.03
CA LEU A 141 -6.99 -24.06 5.91
C LEU A 141 -7.42 -25.05 4.81
N ASN A 142 -6.51 -25.35 3.89
CA ASN A 142 -6.73 -26.32 2.83
C ASN A 142 -5.47 -27.17 2.60
N ALA A 143 -5.52 -28.46 2.95
CA ALA A 143 -4.37 -29.36 2.82
C ALA A 143 -4.03 -29.76 1.37
N THR A 144 -4.97 -29.65 0.44
CA THR A 144 -4.81 -30.15 -0.95
C THR A 144 -4.46 -29.06 -1.95
N MET A 145 -4.23 -27.83 -1.48
CA MET A 145 -3.89 -26.71 -2.35
C MET A 145 -2.39 -26.69 -2.70
N HIS A 146 -2.09 -26.36 -3.95
CA HIS A 146 -0.73 -26.21 -4.46
C HIS A 146 -0.51 -24.88 -5.19
N ASP A 147 -1.60 -24.21 -5.56
CA ASP A 147 -1.55 -22.97 -6.33
C ASP A 147 -1.10 -21.81 -5.46
N ARG A 148 -0.32 -20.92 -6.08
CA ARG A 148 0.20 -19.69 -5.48
C ARG A 148 -0.35 -18.53 -6.28
N GLU A 149 -1.45 -17.97 -5.82
CA GLU A 149 -2.25 -17.02 -6.58
C GLU A 149 -2.81 -15.94 -5.66
N ILE A 150 -2.71 -14.69 -6.10
CA ILE A 150 -3.32 -13.55 -5.46
C ILE A 150 -4.35 -13.00 -6.43
N ARG A 151 -5.62 -13.06 -6.06
CA ARG A 151 -6.75 -12.53 -6.83
C ARG A 151 -7.24 -11.23 -6.20
N ILE A 152 -7.32 -10.19 -7.00
CA ILE A 152 -7.79 -8.87 -6.61
C ILE A 152 -9.16 -8.64 -7.27
N ASP A 153 -10.12 -8.10 -6.52
CA ASP A 153 -11.50 -7.93 -7.00
C ASP A 153 -11.69 -6.92 -8.14
N ASN A 154 -10.66 -6.16 -8.47
CA ASN A 154 -10.62 -5.29 -9.65
C ASN A 154 -10.20 -6.03 -10.94
N GLY A 155 -10.10 -7.36 -10.89
CA GLY A 155 -9.84 -8.25 -12.03
C GLY A 155 -8.38 -8.64 -12.24
N TRP A 156 -7.46 -8.11 -11.43
CA TRP A 156 -6.04 -8.46 -11.50
C TRP A 156 -5.75 -9.76 -10.75
N VAL A 157 -4.89 -10.58 -11.34
CA VAL A 157 -4.35 -11.79 -10.74
C VAL A 157 -2.83 -11.75 -10.79
N VAL A 158 -2.19 -12.07 -9.67
CA VAL A 158 -0.74 -12.14 -9.53
C VAL A 158 -0.34 -13.55 -9.11
N LYS A 159 0.50 -14.20 -9.91
CA LYS A 159 1.11 -15.50 -9.60
C LYS A 159 2.59 -15.31 -9.34
N ILE A 160 3.04 -15.79 -8.19
CA ILE A 160 4.45 -15.80 -7.82
C ILE A 160 4.85 -17.27 -7.65
N GLY A 161 5.83 -17.73 -8.43
CA GLY A 161 6.25 -19.14 -8.45
C GLY A 161 6.62 -19.70 -7.06
N ARG A 162 7.08 -18.85 -6.14
CA ARG A 162 7.39 -19.20 -4.74
C ARG A 162 6.37 -18.69 -3.71
N GLY A 163 5.32 -18.00 -4.15
CA GLY A 163 4.33 -17.37 -3.27
C GLY A 163 4.91 -16.14 -2.60
N LEU A 164 4.57 -15.90 -1.34
CA LEU A 164 5.09 -14.78 -0.55
C LEU A 164 6.50 -15.06 0.02
N ASP A 165 6.99 -16.30 -0.02
CA ASP A 165 8.29 -16.71 0.55
C ASP A 165 9.42 -16.79 -0.49
N PHE A 166 9.68 -15.66 -1.16
CA PHE A 166 10.74 -15.54 -2.18
C PHE A 166 11.96 -14.71 -1.76
N TYR A 167 12.06 -14.29 -0.50
CA TYR A 167 13.23 -13.56 -0.01
C TYR A 167 14.32 -14.51 0.53
N GLN A 168 15.58 -14.14 0.36
CA GLN A 168 16.68 -14.83 1.01
C GLN A 168 16.68 -14.54 2.51
N LYS A 169 17.11 -15.51 3.31
CA LYS A 169 17.35 -15.31 4.74
C LYS A 169 18.50 -14.29 4.89
N PRO A 170 18.36 -13.28 5.76
CA PRO A 170 19.45 -12.34 5.97
C PRO A 170 20.56 -13.02 6.78
N SER A 171 21.81 -12.62 6.58
CA SER A 171 22.95 -13.17 7.34
C SER A 171 22.89 -12.73 8.81
N SER A 172 22.37 -11.53 9.05
CA SER A 172 22.15 -10.93 10.38
C SER A 172 20.94 -10.02 10.36
N TRP A 173 20.26 -9.83 11.50
CA TRP A 173 19.19 -8.84 11.63
C TRP A 173 19.70 -7.39 11.58
N PHE A 174 21.01 -7.17 11.68
CA PHE A 174 21.64 -5.84 11.58
C PHE A 174 22.20 -5.53 10.18
N GLU A 175 21.95 -6.38 9.19
CA GLU A 175 22.40 -6.13 7.81
C GLU A 175 21.40 -5.29 7.02
N VAL A 176 21.89 -4.55 6.02
CA VAL A 176 21.03 -3.81 5.08
C VAL A 176 20.15 -4.80 4.32
N GLY A 177 18.84 -4.53 4.31
CA GLY A 177 17.83 -5.45 3.78
C GLY A 177 17.20 -6.36 4.83
N ALA A 178 17.67 -6.38 6.09
CA ALA A 178 17.04 -7.16 7.15
C ALA A 178 15.57 -6.75 7.43
N HIS A 179 15.27 -5.46 7.29
CA HIS A 179 13.94 -4.91 7.57
C HIS A 179 13.23 -4.34 6.33
N ASP A 180 13.97 -3.74 5.40
CA ASP A 180 13.43 -3.22 4.15
C ASP A 180 13.55 -4.28 3.05
N LEU A 181 12.41 -4.79 2.59
CA LEU A 181 12.35 -5.83 1.55
C LEU A 181 12.78 -5.32 0.16
N SER A 182 12.74 -4.01 -0.09
CA SER A 182 13.27 -3.44 -1.35
C SER A 182 14.78 -3.60 -1.45
N LEU A 183 15.48 -3.74 -0.32
CA LEU A 183 16.93 -3.96 -0.25
C LEU A 183 17.28 -5.43 0.00
N ARG A 184 16.30 -6.33 0.14
CA ARG A 184 16.51 -7.74 0.44
C ARG A 184 16.78 -8.53 -0.85
N LYS A 185 17.82 -9.36 -0.81
CA LYS A 185 18.11 -10.32 -1.87
C LYS A 185 16.98 -11.34 -2.02
N CYS A 186 16.62 -11.66 -3.25
CA CYS A 186 15.55 -12.59 -3.57
C CYS A 186 16.08 -13.98 -3.98
N LEU A 187 15.27 -15.01 -3.71
CA LEU A 187 15.38 -16.31 -4.34
C LEU A 187 14.80 -16.22 -5.76
N GLU A 188 15.32 -17.05 -6.67
CA GLU A 188 14.82 -17.05 -8.04
C GLU A 188 13.34 -17.45 -8.11
N THR A 189 12.52 -16.63 -8.76
CA THR A 189 11.09 -16.90 -8.98
C THR A 189 10.58 -16.20 -10.23
N LYS A 190 9.53 -16.77 -10.83
CA LYS A 190 8.76 -16.10 -11.87
C LYS A 190 7.58 -15.36 -11.24
N VAL A 191 7.24 -14.22 -11.83
CA VAL A 191 6.09 -13.40 -11.47
C VAL A 191 5.29 -13.13 -12.72
N ASP A 192 4.02 -13.50 -12.69
CA ASP A 192 3.06 -13.29 -13.77
C ASP A 192 1.90 -12.46 -13.22
N VAL A 193 1.65 -11.30 -13.82
CA VAL A 193 0.55 -10.40 -13.51
C VAL A 193 -0.32 -10.27 -14.75
N PHE A 194 -1.58 -10.67 -14.65
CA PHE A 194 -2.51 -10.69 -15.76
C PHE A 194 -3.91 -10.31 -15.30
N ARG A 195 -4.77 -9.94 -16.25
CA ARG A 195 -6.15 -9.57 -15.94
C ARG A 195 -7.09 -10.68 -16.38
N VAL A 196 -7.97 -11.11 -15.47
CA VAL A 196 -9.03 -12.05 -15.82
C VAL A 196 -10.15 -11.24 -16.48
N ALA A 197 -10.46 -11.60 -17.73
CA ALA A 197 -11.49 -10.96 -18.55
C ALA A 197 -12.90 -11.21 -18.03
#